data_AF-A0A954V3P9-F1
#
_entry.id   AF-A0A954V3P9-F1
#
_cell.length_a   1.000
_cell.length_b   1.000
_cell.length_c   1.000
_cell.angle_alpha   90.00
_cell.angle_beta   90.00
_cell.angle_gamma   90.00
#
_symmetry.space_group_name_H-M   'P 1'
#
loop_
_entity.id
_entity.type
_entity.pdbx_description
1 polymer ?
#
loop_
_entity_poly.entity_id
_entity_poly.type
_entity_poly.pdbx_seq_one_letter_code
_entity_poly.pdbx_strand_id
1 'polypeptide(L)'
;MKLAMSIGLTILSLISSYIPSQVLAQSPESSSVEAPLRVTVLSYNIHHAEGVDGRLDLDRIAAVIRRSQADLVSLQEVDQCVTRSERVDQPRELAKRLGMHVVFGANIDLQGGEYGNAVLSRYPIKSNKNHLLPNVGGGEQRGLLEVTVELPQGIELKFLATHFDHRHDPAQRLASANFINELVGASEQPLCLAGDLNAVPDSNTVEALRQQWILPTGQDQTTIPVGKPQRKIDYILHRQASPNVEVNVREVESRVLDEALASDHRPVVSVLEFTRRSQDRPNVLFIAIDDLNDWIGCLQGHPQALTPNMDALASRGVLFTNAHCSSPACNPSRAAVFSGRTPQYTGVWSNDSAQLLKQHPDILAIPRAFQQAGYSTLATGKMLHGGGPDNRMLFEQSFNTEQRWSPLSGKTVRYTKEELPSKGSENPRHIVERDGADPIVLPLNRLPSDRAPGTPDGESFDWGPLDVADSEMGDTKITDWAIEQLQQGFDGKPFFLGVGYYRPHIPLWAPSRNFEPFPLDTIQLPPYTQDDLDDLSSAG
;
A
#
# COMPACT_ATOMS: atom_id res chain seq x y z
N MET A 1 25.30 64.15 37.85
CA MET A 1 26.51 63.27 37.77
C MET A 1 26.82 62.76 39.16
N LYS A 2 27.32 61.55 39.44
CA LYS A 2 27.47 60.24 38.75
C LYS A 2 27.94 59.27 39.88
N LEU A 3 27.49 58.01 40.03
CA LEU A 3 26.40 57.26 39.41
C LEU A 3 25.94 56.16 40.42
N ALA A 4 24.65 55.85 40.47
CA ALA A 4 24.00 54.78 41.26
C ALA A 4 24.02 53.43 40.47
N MET A 5 23.64 52.23 40.94
CA MET A 5 23.11 51.65 42.20
C MET A 5 23.34 50.12 42.03
N SER A 6 23.89 49.30 42.93
CA SER A 6 23.53 48.92 44.32
C SER A 6 22.29 48.03 44.48
N ILE A 7 22.54 46.71 44.68
CA ILE A 7 21.82 45.73 45.54
C ILE A 7 20.42 45.24 45.11
N GLY A 8 20.22 43.90 45.11
CA GLY A 8 19.01 43.31 45.72
C GLY A 8 18.47 41.96 45.21
N LEU A 9 18.59 40.91 46.03
CA LEU A 9 17.63 39.78 46.23
C LEU A 9 17.39 38.74 45.09
N THR A 10 16.95 37.47 45.31
CA THR A 10 17.28 36.41 46.31
C THR A 10 16.75 35.03 45.79
N ILE A 11 17.24 33.93 46.37
CA ILE A 11 16.70 32.54 46.48
C ILE A 11 16.71 31.58 45.26
N LEU A 12 17.01 30.32 45.60
CA LEU A 12 16.51 29.05 45.03
C LEU A 12 17.21 28.44 43.80
N SER A 13 18.31 27.73 44.09
CA SER A 13 18.60 26.45 43.43
C SER A 13 19.46 25.56 44.33
N LEU A 14 18.79 24.68 45.09
CA LEU A 14 19.40 23.54 45.78
C LEU A 14 18.42 22.38 45.67
N ILE A 15 18.74 21.42 44.79
CA ILE A 15 18.68 19.97 45.03
C ILE A 15 19.31 19.31 43.79
N SER A 16 20.42 18.64 44.02
CA SER A 16 21.09 17.81 43.02
C SER A 16 20.25 16.56 42.76
N SER A 17 19.60 16.48 41.60
CA SER A 17 18.89 15.28 41.17
C SER A 17 19.87 14.16 40.84
N TYR A 18 19.81 13.08 41.62
CA TYR A 18 20.44 11.81 41.29
C TYR A 18 19.73 11.23 40.05
N ILE A 19 20.35 11.33 38.87
CA ILE A 19 19.99 10.54 37.70
C ILE A 19 21.21 9.68 37.35
N PRO A 20 21.16 8.36 37.52
CA PRO A 20 22.30 7.50 37.22
C PRO A 20 22.60 7.53 35.72
N SER A 21 23.79 8.01 35.37
CA SER A 21 24.30 8.06 33.99
C SER A 21 24.66 6.66 33.49
N GLN A 22 23.67 5.80 33.25
CA GLN A 22 23.93 4.43 32.78
C GLN A 22 22.79 3.80 31.95
N VAL A 23 22.24 4.56 31.00
CA VAL A 23 21.78 4.00 29.72
C VAL A 23 22.34 4.89 28.61
N LEU A 24 23.62 4.70 28.28
CA LEU A 24 24.04 4.96 26.90
C LEU A 24 23.32 3.92 26.07
N ALA A 25 22.25 4.34 25.40
CA ALA A 25 21.57 3.51 24.43
C ALA A 25 22.63 3.03 23.43
N GLN A 26 22.87 1.72 23.39
CA GLN A 26 23.55 1.13 22.25
C GLN A 26 22.74 1.57 21.04
N SER A 27 23.38 2.29 20.12
CA SER A 27 22.80 2.50 18.79
C SER A 27 22.41 1.11 18.29
N PRO A 28 21.16 0.87 17.88
CA PRO A 28 20.79 -0.44 17.36
C PRO A 28 21.76 -0.74 16.23
N GLU A 29 22.46 -1.89 16.34
CA GLU A 29 23.29 -2.37 15.24
C GLU A 29 22.41 -2.34 14.00
N SER A 30 22.82 -1.59 12.97
CA SER A 30 22.01 -1.40 11.78
C SER A 30 21.69 -2.78 11.23
N SER A 31 20.42 -3.19 11.32
CA SER A 31 19.98 -4.49 10.82
C SER A 31 20.34 -4.52 9.33
N SER A 32 21.36 -5.30 9.00
CA SER A 32 21.93 -5.32 7.66
C SER A 32 20.90 -5.99 6.76
N VAL A 33 20.05 -5.18 6.12
CA VAL A 33 19.00 -5.64 5.21
C VAL A 33 19.66 -6.55 4.18
N GLU A 34 19.36 -7.84 4.28
CA GLU A 34 20.00 -8.86 3.44
C GLU A 34 19.68 -8.56 1.98
N ALA A 35 20.71 -8.49 1.14
CA ALA A 35 20.56 -8.01 -0.24
C ALA A 35 19.57 -8.91 -1.01
N PRO A 36 18.63 -8.35 -1.80
CA PRO A 36 17.64 -9.16 -2.49
C PRO A 36 18.25 -10.23 -3.41
N LEU A 37 17.82 -11.47 -3.24
CA LEU A 37 18.23 -12.59 -4.08
C LEU A 37 17.47 -12.55 -5.41
N ARG A 38 18.18 -12.71 -6.54
CA ARG A 38 17.56 -12.85 -7.86
C ARG A 38 17.73 -14.25 -8.40
N VAL A 39 16.67 -14.80 -8.98
CA VAL A 39 16.61 -16.13 -9.60
C VAL A 39 16.01 -15.99 -10.99
N THR A 40 16.68 -16.52 -12.00
CA THR A 40 16.17 -16.54 -13.37
C THR A 40 15.36 -17.82 -13.58
N VAL A 41 14.07 -17.68 -13.89
CA VAL A 41 13.14 -18.78 -14.13
C VAL A 41 12.82 -18.87 -15.63
N LEU A 42 12.79 -20.09 -16.18
CA LEU A 42 12.40 -20.41 -17.55
C LEU A 42 11.17 -21.32 -17.55
N SER A 43 10.18 -21.03 -18.39
CA SER A 43 9.15 -21.99 -18.80
C SER A 43 9.33 -22.30 -20.27
N TYR A 44 9.33 -23.57 -20.63
CA TYR A 44 9.52 -23.99 -22.01
C TYR A 44 8.84 -25.34 -22.30
N ASN A 45 7.76 -25.32 -23.09
CA ASN A 45 7.30 -26.50 -23.81
C ASN A 45 8.38 -26.87 -24.84
N ILE A 46 8.90 -28.10 -24.78
CA ILE A 46 9.98 -28.56 -25.68
C ILE A 46 9.50 -29.43 -26.83
N HIS A 47 8.20 -29.75 -26.93
CA HIS A 47 7.62 -30.62 -27.96
C HIS A 47 8.46 -31.91 -28.15
N HIS A 48 8.69 -32.66 -27.06
CA HIS A 48 9.57 -33.84 -26.98
C HIS A 48 10.95 -33.67 -27.65
N ALA A 49 11.48 -32.44 -27.61
CA ALA A 49 12.73 -32.00 -28.25
C ALA A 49 12.75 -32.11 -29.78
N GLU A 50 11.60 -32.23 -30.45
CA GLU A 50 11.46 -32.16 -31.90
C GLU A 50 11.23 -30.71 -32.34
N GLY A 51 12.23 -30.15 -33.03
CA GLY A 51 12.10 -28.82 -33.64
C GLY A 51 11.09 -28.79 -34.79
N VAL A 52 10.70 -27.59 -35.24
CA VAL A 52 9.78 -27.42 -36.38
C VAL A 52 10.37 -27.84 -37.74
N ASP A 53 11.64 -28.28 -37.75
CA ASP A 53 12.30 -28.98 -38.86
C ASP A 53 12.11 -30.52 -38.82
N GLY A 54 11.34 -31.05 -37.86
CA GLY A 54 11.08 -32.48 -37.69
C GLY A 54 12.29 -33.26 -37.19
N ARG A 55 13.15 -32.62 -36.37
CA ARG A 55 14.39 -33.21 -35.85
C ARG A 55 14.44 -33.18 -34.33
N LEU A 56 14.67 -34.36 -33.75
CA LEU A 56 14.98 -34.55 -32.34
C LEU A 56 16.37 -34.00 -32.02
N ASP A 57 16.47 -33.02 -31.14
CA ASP A 57 17.72 -32.30 -30.89
C ASP A 57 17.81 -31.74 -29.45
N LEU A 58 18.17 -32.60 -28.49
CA LEU A 58 18.35 -32.20 -27.08
C LEU A 58 19.50 -31.20 -26.86
N ASP A 59 20.49 -31.17 -27.76
CA ASP A 59 21.60 -30.23 -27.68
C ASP A 59 21.17 -28.81 -28.08
N ARG A 60 20.24 -28.68 -29.03
CA ARG A 60 19.54 -27.44 -29.37
C ARG A 60 18.67 -26.95 -28.21
N ILE A 61 17.85 -27.81 -27.60
CA ILE A 61 17.07 -27.47 -26.39
C ILE A 61 18.00 -27.00 -25.27
N ALA A 62 19.07 -27.73 -24.98
CA ALA A 62 20.06 -27.33 -23.98
C ALA A 62 20.78 -26.01 -24.34
N ALA A 63 20.99 -25.70 -25.63
CA ALA A 63 21.54 -24.41 -26.05
C ALA A 63 20.58 -23.25 -25.79
N VAL A 64 19.27 -23.43 -25.97
CA VAL A 64 18.25 -22.44 -25.60
C VAL A 64 18.25 -22.20 -24.09
N ILE A 65 18.31 -23.27 -23.28
CA ILE A 65 18.34 -23.17 -21.81
C ILE A 65 19.65 -22.50 -21.32
N ARG A 66 20.80 -22.79 -21.92
CA ARG A 66 22.05 -22.04 -21.59
C ARG A 66 21.96 -20.56 -21.96
N ARG A 67 21.33 -20.23 -23.10
CA ARG A 67 21.13 -18.85 -23.58
C ARG A 67 20.18 -18.04 -22.68
N SER A 68 19.22 -18.68 -22.02
CA SER A 68 18.30 -18.00 -21.09
C SER A 68 18.96 -17.57 -19.78
N GLN A 69 20.08 -18.22 -19.41
CA GLN A 69 20.75 -18.11 -18.11
C GLN A 69 19.87 -18.51 -16.92
N ALA A 70 18.93 -19.42 -17.14
CA ALA A 70 17.99 -19.87 -16.10
C ALA A 70 18.68 -20.66 -14.98
N ASP A 71 18.33 -20.32 -13.74
CA ASP A 71 18.67 -21.10 -12.54
C ASP A 71 17.59 -22.16 -12.26
N LEU A 72 16.34 -21.92 -12.68
CA LEU A 72 15.21 -22.84 -12.58
C LEU A 72 14.50 -22.96 -13.93
N VAL A 73 14.13 -24.18 -14.31
CA VAL A 73 13.44 -24.47 -15.56
C VAL A 73 12.25 -25.38 -15.33
N SER A 74 11.09 -24.97 -15.83
CA SER A 74 9.89 -25.80 -16.01
C SER A 74 9.80 -26.24 -17.46
N LEU A 75 9.90 -27.54 -17.72
CA LEU A 75 9.79 -28.16 -19.04
C LEU A 75 8.45 -28.88 -19.18
N GLN A 76 7.75 -28.63 -20.29
CA GLN A 76 6.53 -29.33 -20.69
C GLN A 76 6.82 -30.20 -21.91
N GLU A 77 5.98 -31.22 -22.11
CA GLU A 77 6.10 -32.18 -23.22
C GLU A 77 7.41 -32.96 -23.24
N VAL A 78 7.80 -33.49 -22.08
CA VAL A 78 9.06 -34.23 -21.91
C VAL A 78 8.80 -35.73 -21.96
N ASP A 79 9.53 -36.43 -22.82
CA ASP A 79 9.51 -37.90 -22.89
C ASP A 79 10.60 -38.50 -21.98
N GLN A 80 10.27 -39.57 -21.28
CA GLN A 80 11.24 -40.46 -20.64
C GLN A 80 11.12 -41.87 -21.23
N CYS A 81 12.13 -42.30 -21.99
CA CYS A 81 12.24 -43.64 -22.58
C CYS A 81 11.14 -44.00 -23.60
N VAL A 82 10.43 -43.01 -24.14
CA VAL A 82 9.35 -43.17 -25.14
C VAL A 82 9.94 -43.52 -26.52
N THR A 83 9.24 -44.35 -27.30
CA THR A 83 9.79 -44.83 -28.59
C THR A 83 9.94 -43.72 -29.66
N ARG A 84 9.06 -42.70 -29.71
CA ARG A 84 9.18 -41.56 -30.65
C ARG A 84 10.44 -40.73 -30.45
N SER A 85 10.97 -40.67 -29.23
CA SER A 85 12.17 -39.93 -28.83
C SER A 85 13.37 -40.86 -28.66
N GLU A 86 13.46 -41.89 -29.51
CA GLU A 86 14.55 -42.87 -29.57
C GLU A 86 14.83 -43.61 -28.25
N ARG A 87 13.83 -43.67 -27.35
CA ARG A 87 13.93 -44.20 -25.98
C ARG A 87 14.95 -43.47 -25.09
N VAL A 88 15.17 -42.18 -25.36
CA VAL A 88 16.04 -41.34 -24.53
C VAL A 88 15.30 -40.90 -23.25
N ASP A 89 16.03 -40.90 -22.12
CA ASP A 89 15.61 -40.20 -20.90
C ASP A 89 15.92 -38.70 -21.06
N GLN A 90 15.01 -37.95 -21.68
CA GLN A 90 15.21 -36.53 -21.97
C GLN A 90 15.47 -35.68 -20.71
N PRO A 91 14.74 -35.85 -19.58
CA PRO A 91 15.03 -35.14 -18.34
C PRO A 91 16.49 -35.31 -17.91
N ARG A 92 16.97 -36.56 -17.84
CA ARG A 92 18.33 -36.89 -17.41
C ARG A 92 19.40 -36.37 -18.37
N GLU A 93 19.16 -36.51 -19.67
CA GLU A 93 20.14 -36.10 -20.69
C GLU A 93 20.22 -34.57 -20.88
N LEU A 94 19.15 -33.82 -20.60
CA LEU A 94 19.19 -32.36 -20.49
C LEU A 94 19.90 -31.93 -19.20
N ALA A 95 19.57 -32.52 -18.05
CA ALA A 95 20.20 -32.24 -16.76
C ALA A 95 21.73 -32.37 -16.81
N LYS A 96 22.21 -33.45 -17.44
CA LYS A 96 23.62 -33.74 -17.70
C LYS A 96 24.30 -32.71 -18.61
N ARG A 97 23.62 -32.21 -19.66
CA ARG A 97 24.11 -31.17 -20.59
C ARG A 97 24.19 -29.77 -19.98
N LEU A 98 23.47 -29.56 -18.88
CA LEU A 98 23.29 -28.27 -18.23
C LEU A 98 23.97 -28.19 -16.85
N GLY A 99 24.34 -29.34 -16.27
CA GLY A 99 24.91 -29.40 -14.92
C GLY A 99 23.87 -29.10 -13.83
N MET A 100 22.60 -29.47 -14.05
CA MET A 100 21.47 -29.15 -13.18
C MET A 100 20.94 -30.42 -12.48
N HIS A 101 20.34 -30.23 -11.30
CA HIS A 101 19.46 -31.21 -10.67
C HIS A 101 18.20 -31.39 -11.51
N VAL A 102 17.58 -32.57 -11.46
CA VAL A 102 16.36 -32.87 -12.23
C VAL A 102 15.36 -33.69 -11.43
N VAL A 103 14.09 -33.38 -11.64
CA VAL A 103 12.94 -34.23 -11.29
C VAL A 103 12.03 -34.33 -12.51
N PHE A 104 11.49 -35.51 -12.75
CA PHE A 104 10.46 -35.77 -13.76
C PHE A 104 9.14 -36.17 -13.08
N GLY A 105 8.03 -35.68 -13.61
CA GLY A 105 6.68 -36.01 -13.17
C GLY A 105 5.91 -36.63 -14.33
N ALA A 106 5.84 -37.96 -14.34
CA ALA A 106 5.08 -38.73 -15.32
C ALA A 106 3.57 -38.49 -15.17
N ASN A 107 2.91 -38.17 -16.27
CA ASN A 107 1.48 -37.92 -16.33
C ASN A 107 0.73 -39.00 -17.15
N ILE A 108 1.41 -39.62 -18.14
CA ILE A 108 0.85 -40.61 -19.07
C ILE A 108 1.91 -41.67 -19.41
N ASP A 109 1.51 -42.95 -19.41
CA ASP A 109 2.30 -44.05 -20.01
C ASP A 109 2.25 -43.94 -21.55
N LEU A 110 3.39 -43.74 -22.21
CA LEU A 110 3.47 -43.46 -23.65
C LEU A 110 4.50 -44.36 -24.35
N GLN A 111 4.05 -45.18 -25.31
CA GLN A 111 4.89 -46.00 -26.20
C GLN A 111 6.01 -46.82 -25.52
N GLY A 112 5.76 -47.30 -24.30
CA GLY A 112 6.72 -48.09 -23.50
C GLY A 112 7.69 -47.27 -22.63
N GLY A 113 7.47 -45.96 -22.54
CA GLY A 113 8.05 -45.04 -21.56
C GLY A 113 6.96 -44.16 -20.95
N GLU A 114 7.34 -42.99 -20.46
CA GLU A 114 6.44 -42.04 -19.77
C GLU A 114 6.53 -40.63 -20.39
N TYR A 115 5.43 -39.87 -20.33
CA TYR A 115 5.34 -38.49 -20.80
C TYR A 115 4.81 -37.57 -19.70
N GLY A 116 5.38 -36.37 -19.58
CA GLY A 116 4.95 -35.40 -18.57
C GLY A 116 5.80 -34.14 -18.49
N ASN A 117 5.97 -33.63 -17.27
CA ASN A 117 6.70 -32.39 -16.99
C ASN A 117 8.06 -32.72 -16.36
N ALA A 118 9.06 -31.87 -16.57
CA ALA A 118 10.32 -31.94 -15.83
C ALA A 118 10.69 -30.58 -15.21
N VAL A 119 11.34 -30.62 -14.05
CA VAL A 119 12.02 -29.46 -13.48
C VAL A 119 13.52 -29.67 -13.56
N LEU A 120 14.24 -28.67 -14.07
CA LEU A 120 15.70 -28.56 -13.92
C LEU A 120 16.02 -27.43 -12.94
N SER A 121 16.97 -27.66 -12.04
CA SER A 121 17.38 -26.67 -11.03
C SER A 121 18.89 -26.62 -10.89
N ARG A 122 19.46 -25.41 -10.89
CA ARG A 122 20.85 -25.14 -10.49
C ARG A 122 21.08 -25.38 -9.00
N TYR A 123 20.01 -25.26 -8.21
CA TYR A 123 20.02 -25.38 -6.75
C TYR A 123 19.49 -26.75 -6.29
N PRO A 124 19.83 -27.21 -5.07
CA PRO A 124 19.35 -28.49 -4.54
C PRO A 124 17.82 -28.58 -4.47
N ILE A 125 17.27 -29.71 -4.95
CA ILE A 125 15.85 -30.04 -4.80
C ILE A 125 15.71 -30.89 -3.53
N LYS A 126 15.03 -30.36 -2.51
CA LYS A 126 14.83 -31.03 -1.21
C LYS A 126 13.74 -32.10 -1.26
N SER A 127 12.66 -31.83 -1.98
CA SER A 127 11.51 -32.72 -2.09
C SER A 127 10.77 -32.48 -3.40
N ASN A 128 9.97 -33.46 -3.82
CA ASN A 128 9.07 -33.32 -4.95
C ASN A 128 7.81 -34.18 -4.77
N LYS A 129 6.76 -33.82 -5.49
CA LYS A 129 5.51 -34.58 -5.61
C LYS A 129 4.85 -34.25 -6.95
N ASN A 130 4.58 -35.26 -7.77
CA ASN A 130 3.69 -35.07 -8.93
C ASN A 130 2.24 -35.20 -8.48
N HIS A 131 1.38 -34.28 -8.89
CA HIS A 131 -0.06 -34.33 -8.67
C HIS A 131 -0.77 -34.44 -10.02
N LEU A 132 -1.64 -35.43 -10.18
CA LEU A 132 -2.49 -35.52 -11.36
C LEU A 132 -3.57 -34.41 -11.29
N LEU A 133 -3.66 -33.59 -12.33
CA LEU A 133 -4.68 -32.56 -12.46
C LEU A 133 -6.05 -33.19 -12.77
N PRO A 134 -7.18 -32.51 -12.45
CA PRO A 134 -8.51 -33.00 -12.79
C PRO A 134 -8.64 -33.32 -14.29
N ASN A 135 -9.15 -34.51 -14.61
CA ASN A 135 -9.38 -34.95 -15.99
C ASN A 135 -10.87 -34.89 -16.35
N VAL A 136 -11.36 -33.65 -16.55
CA VAL A 136 -12.76 -33.40 -16.91
C VAL A 136 -12.99 -33.86 -18.35
N GLY A 137 -13.93 -34.79 -18.55
CA GLY A 137 -14.30 -35.27 -19.88
C GLY A 137 -13.27 -36.19 -20.55
N GLY A 138 -12.42 -36.88 -19.78
CA GLY A 138 -11.61 -38.01 -20.27
C GLY A 138 -10.61 -37.68 -21.38
N GLY A 139 -9.94 -36.53 -21.27
CA GLY A 139 -8.84 -36.16 -22.16
C GLY A 139 -7.51 -36.79 -21.73
N GLU A 140 -6.41 -36.28 -22.28
CA GLU A 140 -5.08 -36.62 -21.82
C GLU A 140 -4.89 -36.25 -20.35
N GLN A 141 -4.24 -37.15 -19.60
CA GLN A 141 -3.97 -36.89 -18.19
C GLN A 141 -2.88 -35.82 -18.06
N ARG A 142 -3.21 -34.73 -17.39
CA ARG A 142 -2.31 -33.60 -17.12
C ARG A 142 -1.83 -33.63 -15.67
N GLY A 143 -0.77 -32.90 -15.36
CA GLY A 143 -0.16 -32.94 -14.03
C GLY A 143 0.55 -31.66 -13.64
N LEU A 144 0.75 -31.53 -12.33
CA LEU A 144 1.44 -30.47 -11.63
C LEU A 144 2.60 -31.09 -10.86
N LEU A 145 3.82 -30.86 -11.31
CA LEU A 145 5.03 -31.27 -10.61
C LEU A 145 5.41 -30.20 -9.60
N GLU A 146 5.14 -30.48 -8.32
CA GLU A 146 5.60 -29.67 -7.19
C GLU A 146 7.02 -30.07 -6.80
N VAL A 147 7.93 -29.10 -6.68
CA VAL A 147 9.26 -29.29 -6.09
C VAL A 147 9.55 -28.23 -5.03
N THR A 148 10.26 -28.61 -3.97
CA THR A 148 10.84 -27.66 -3.00
C THR A 148 12.32 -27.49 -3.32
N VAL A 149 12.73 -26.27 -3.65
CA VAL A 149 14.11 -25.92 -3.99
C VAL A 149 14.71 -25.08 -2.87
N GLU A 150 15.92 -25.44 -2.44
CA GLU A 150 16.71 -24.63 -1.51
C GLU A 150 17.52 -23.60 -2.27
N LEU A 151 17.01 -22.37 -2.31
CA LEU A 151 17.71 -21.24 -2.89
C LEU A 151 18.81 -20.72 -1.93
N PRO A 152 19.73 -19.86 -2.41
CA PRO A 152 20.62 -19.08 -1.54
C PRO A 152 19.85 -18.33 -0.44
N GLN A 153 20.56 -17.89 0.60
CA GLN A 153 19.96 -17.28 1.80
C GLN A 153 18.97 -18.22 2.55
N GLY A 154 19.06 -19.55 2.32
CA GLY A 154 18.21 -20.56 2.96
C GLY A 154 16.72 -20.39 2.64
N ILE A 155 16.39 -19.81 1.49
CA ILE A 155 15.00 -19.59 1.07
C ILE A 155 14.47 -20.88 0.42
N GLU A 156 13.44 -21.48 1.03
CA GLU A 156 12.76 -22.62 0.43
C GLU A 156 11.64 -22.16 -0.52
N LEU A 157 11.90 -22.24 -1.82
CA LEU A 157 10.92 -21.96 -2.86
C LEU A 157 10.12 -23.23 -3.18
N LYS A 158 8.79 -23.14 -3.13
CA LYS A 158 7.91 -24.12 -3.77
C LYS A 158 7.71 -23.74 -5.23
N PHE A 159 8.35 -24.49 -6.13
CA PHE A 159 8.27 -24.30 -7.58
C PHE A 159 7.34 -25.35 -8.18
N LEU A 160 6.42 -24.90 -9.03
CA LEU A 160 5.36 -25.71 -9.60
C LEU A 160 5.48 -25.72 -11.13
N ALA A 161 5.72 -26.88 -11.72
CA ALA A 161 5.77 -27.08 -13.16
C ALA A 161 4.48 -27.73 -13.67
N THR A 162 3.82 -27.15 -14.68
CA THR A 162 2.52 -27.63 -15.16
C THR A 162 2.39 -27.59 -16.69
N HIS A 163 1.47 -28.41 -17.20
CA HIS A 163 0.98 -28.33 -18.58
C HIS A 163 -0.53 -28.56 -18.57
N PHE A 164 -1.30 -27.55 -18.97
CA PHE A 164 -2.76 -27.60 -18.98
C PHE A 164 -3.33 -28.17 -20.28
N ASP A 165 -4.58 -28.64 -20.20
CA ASP A 165 -5.32 -29.20 -21.33
C ASP A 165 -5.46 -28.21 -22.51
N HIS A 166 -5.22 -28.70 -23.72
CA HIS A 166 -5.18 -27.93 -24.96
C HIS A 166 -6.52 -27.90 -25.73
N ARG A 167 -7.51 -28.70 -25.30
CA ARG A 167 -8.80 -28.84 -26.00
C ARG A 167 -9.61 -27.54 -26.00
N HIS A 168 -10.57 -27.43 -26.93
CA HIS A 168 -11.37 -26.19 -27.06
C HIS A 168 -12.18 -25.86 -25.79
N ASP A 169 -12.75 -26.87 -25.14
CA ASP A 169 -13.51 -26.72 -23.88
C ASP A 169 -12.58 -26.25 -22.73
N PRO A 170 -12.83 -25.08 -22.11
CA PRO A 170 -12.02 -24.59 -21.00
C PRO A 170 -12.28 -25.30 -19.66
N ALA A 171 -13.27 -26.20 -19.55
CA ALA A 171 -13.67 -26.80 -18.28
C ALA A 171 -12.51 -27.50 -17.54
N GLN A 172 -11.66 -28.26 -18.25
CA GLN A 172 -10.50 -28.92 -17.62
C GLN A 172 -9.42 -27.91 -17.19
N ARG A 173 -9.16 -26.86 -17.99
CA ARG A 173 -8.22 -25.79 -17.64
C ARG A 173 -8.67 -25.02 -16.40
N LEU A 174 -9.95 -24.68 -16.32
CA LEU A 174 -10.53 -24.01 -15.15
C LEU A 174 -10.48 -24.90 -13.90
N ALA A 175 -10.81 -26.19 -14.02
CA ALA A 175 -10.66 -27.15 -12.93
C ALA A 175 -9.20 -27.27 -12.44
N SER A 176 -8.24 -27.24 -13.37
CA SER A 176 -6.81 -27.27 -13.06
C SER A 176 -6.32 -26.02 -12.33
N ALA A 177 -6.78 -24.82 -12.74
CA ALA A 177 -6.49 -23.56 -12.05
C ALA A 177 -7.04 -23.56 -10.61
N ASN A 178 -8.29 -24.00 -10.43
CA ASN A 178 -8.93 -24.08 -9.12
C ASN A 178 -8.22 -25.09 -8.20
N PHE A 179 -7.85 -26.26 -8.73
CA PHE A 179 -7.08 -27.27 -7.98
C PHE A 179 -5.73 -26.73 -7.49
N ILE A 180 -5.00 -25.99 -8.33
CA ILE A 180 -3.73 -25.36 -7.92
C ILE A 180 -3.96 -24.33 -6.80
N ASN A 181 -4.97 -23.47 -6.94
CA ASN A 181 -5.31 -22.47 -5.93
C ASN A 181 -5.70 -23.09 -4.58
N GLU A 182 -6.42 -24.21 -4.58
CA GLU A 182 -6.76 -24.97 -3.38
C GLU A 182 -5.51 -25.59 -2.74
N LEU A 183 -4.68 -26.28 -3.53
CA LEU A 183 -3.45 -26.94 -3.09
C LEU A 183 -2.46 -25.97 -2.41
N VAL A 184 -2.30 -24.75 -2.94
CA VAL A 184 -1.33 -23.78 -2.41
C VAL A 184 -1.89 -22.84 -1.34
N GLY A 185 -3.21 -22.87 -1.09
CA GLY A 185 -3.91 -21.87 -0.28
C GLY A 185 -3.27 -21.63 1.10
N ALA A 186 -2.87 -22.69 1.79
CA ALA A 186 -2.26 -22.64 3.12
C ALA A 186 -0.71 -22.60 3.13
N SER A 187 -0.04 -22.46 1.99
CA SER A 187 1.43 -22.50 1.93
C SER A 187 2.08 -21.23 2.52
N GLU A 188 3.01 -21.42 3.45
CA GLU A 188 3.84 -20.38 4.08
C GLU A 188 5.16 -20.12 3.32
N GLN A 189 5.52 -21.02 2.38
CA GLN A 189 6.67 -20.85 1.49
C GLN A 189 6.36 -19.85 0.35
N PRO A 190 7.36 -19.10 -0.14
CA PRO A 190 7.25 -18.40 -1.42
C PRO A 190 6.96 -19.40 -2.55
N LEU A 191 6.24 -18.94 -3.56
CA LEU A 191 5.59 -19.79 -4.56
C LEU A 191 5.77 -19.23 -5.97
N CYS A 192 6.15 -20.10 -6.90
CA CYS A 192 6.23 -19.80 -8.33
C CYS A 192 5.62 -20.94 -9.15
N LEU A 193 4.77 -20.60 -10.11
CA LEU A 193 4.11 -21.51 -11.05
C LEU A 193 4.60 -21.20 -12.46
N ALA A 194 5.13 -22.19 -13.17
CA ALA A 194 5.67 -22.02 -14.52
C ALA A 194 5.15 -23.14 -15.44
N GLY A 195 4.58 -22.78 -16.59
CA GLY A 195 4.11 -23.77 -17.56
C GLY A 195 3.33 -23.22 -18.73
N ASP A 196 3.05 -24.10 -19.70
CA ASP A 196 2.01 -23.90 -20.71
C ASP A 196 0.63 -24.09 -20.07
N LEU A 197 -0.12 -23.00 -19.96
CA LEU A 197 -1.48 -22.98 -19.43
C LEU A 197 -2.56 -23.21 -20.50
N ASN A 198 -2.18 -23.30 -21.77
CA ASN A 198 -3.08 -23.38 -22.94
C ASN A 198 -4.20 -22.31 -22.94
N ALA A 199 -3.96 -21.18 -22.27
CA ALA A 199 -4.94 -20.18 -21.91
C ALA A 199 -4.43 -18.76 -22.21
N VAL A 200 -5.25 -17.94 -22.85
CA VAL A 200 -4.92 -16.54 -23.16
C VAL A 200 -5.19 -15.61 -21.95
N PRO A 201 -4.56 -14.42 -21.86
CA PRO A 201 -4.59 -13.57 -20.66
C PRO A 201 -5.97 -13.19 -20.12
N ASP A 202 -6.96 -13.07 -21.01
CA ASP A 202 -8.35 -12.65 -20.70
C ASP A 202 -9.31 -13.83 -20.49
N SER A 203 -8.78 -15.06 -20.38
CA SER A 203 -9.60 -16.26 -20.20
C SER A 203 -9.95 -16.51 -18.74
N ASN A 204 -11.13 -17.11 -18.49
CA ASN A 204 -11.59 -17.51 -17.15
C ASN A 204 -10.58 -18.37 -16.38
N THR A 205 -9.75 -19.15 -17.08
CA THR A 205 -8.65 -19.94 -16.48
C THR A 205 -7.58 -19.04 -15.86
N VAL A 206 -7.15 -18.00 -16.59
CA VAL A 206 -6.15 -17.05 -16.10
C VAL A 206 -6.76 -16.16 -15.01
N GLU A 207 -8.02 -15.75 -15.15
CA GLU A 207 -8.75 -15.01 -14.11
C GLU A 207 -8.88 -15.80 -12.80
N ALA A 208 -9.15 -17.11 -12.86
CA ALA A 208 -9.13 -17.96 -11.66
C ALA A 208 -7.76 -17.95 -10.98
N LEU A 209 -6.65 -17.99 -11.72
CA LEU A 209 -5.31 -17.88 -11.14
C LEU A 209 -5.03 -16.48 -10.56
N ARG A 210 -5.51 -15.39 -11.17
CA ARG A 210 -5.30 -14.01 -10.66
C ARG A 210 -5.75 -13.80 -9.21
N GLN A 211 -6.67 -14.63 -8.70
CA GLN A 211 -7.13 -14.61 -7.30
C GLN A 211 -6.01 -14.82 -6.27
N GLN A 212 -4.95 -15.56 -6.62
CA GLN A 212 -3.80 -15.81 -5.72
C GLN A 212 -2.44 -15.51 -6.37
N TRP A 213 -2.38 -15.43 -7.70
CA TRP A 213 -1.15 -15.31 -8.49
C TRP A 213 -1.04 -13.94 -9.15
N ILE A 214 0.18 -13.40 -9.18
CA ILE A 214 0.55 -12.21 -9.95
C ILE A 214 0.99 -12.68 -11.34
N LEU A 215 0.41 -12.08 -12.37
CA LEU A 215 0.80 -12.33 -13.76
C LEU A 215 2.04 -11.50 -14.14
N PRO A 216 2.87 -11.99 -15.08
CA PRO A 216 4.05 -11.27 -15.54
C PRO A 216 3.68 -9.95 -16.22
N THR A 217 4.56 -8.96 -16.12
CA THR A 217 4.40 -7.62 -16.70
C THR A 217 4.28 -7.64 -18.22
N GLY A 218 4.93 -8.60 -18.90
CA GLY A 218 4.89 -8.80 -20.36
C GLY A 218 3.66 -9.55 -20.87
N GLN A 219 2.44 -9.05 -20.64
CA GLN A 219 1.20 -9.70 -21.12
C GLN A 219 1.05 -9.73 -22.64
N ASP A 220 1.61 -8.77 -23.36
CA ASP A 220 1.53 -8.69 -24.83
C ASP A 220 2.53 -9.61 -25.55
N GLN A 221 3.43 -10.27 -24.81
CA GLN A 221 4.47 -11.13 -25.37
C GLN A 221 3.90 -12.52 -25.69
N THR A 222 3.67 -12.77 -26.97
CA THR A 222 3.12 -14.03 -27.53
C THR A 222 4.18 -15.12 -27.66
N THR A 223 3.76 -16.38 -27.54
CA THR A 223 4.65 -17.56 -27.43
C THR A 223 4.42 -18.62 -28.51
N ILE A 224 3.20 -18.78 -29.02
CA ILE A 224 2.83 -19.78 -30.04
C ILE A 224 2.14 -19.13 -31.25
N PRO A 225 2.35 -19.61 -32.49
CA PRO A 225 3.39 -20.55 -32.93
C PRO A 225 4.77 -19.88 -33.07
N VAL A 226 5.84 -20.63 -32.80
CA VAL A 226 7.23 -20.14 -32.67
C VAL A 226 7.67 -19.14 -33.76
N GLY A 227 7.37 -19.42 -35.03
CA GLY A 227 7.84 -18.62 -36.17
C GLY A 227 7.05 -17.33 -36.41
N LYS A 228 5.82 -17.24 -35.88
CA LYS A 228 4.99 -16.02 -35.96
C LYS A 228 4.01 -16.02 -34.79
N PRO A 229 4.45 -15.69 -33.57
CA PRO A 229 3.67 -15.92 -32.37
C PRO A 229 2.46 -14.97 -32.29
N GLN A 230 1.27 -15.54 -32.07
CA GLN A 230 -0.03 -14.84 -32.06
C GLN A 230 -0.77 -14.94 -30.74
N ARG A 231 -0.44 -15.93 -29.91
CA ARG A 231 -1.08 -16.18 -28.60
C ARG A 231 -0.01 -16.27 -27.52
N LYS A 232 -0.29 -15.71 -26.35
CA LYS A 232 0.44 -16.00 -25.11
C LYS A 232 -0.29 -17.14 -24.41
N ILE A 233 0.37 -18.27 -24.20
CA ILE A 233 -0.16 -19.40 -23.41
C ILE A 233 0.82 -19.96 -22.37
N ASP A 234 2.10 -19.63 -22.50
CA ASP A 234 3.15 -19.98 -21.54
C ASP A 234 3.35 -18.82 -20.54
N TYR A 235 3.47 -19.16 -19.25
CA TYR A 235 3.57 -18.18 -18.17
C TYR A 235 4.57 -18.60 -17.11
N ILE A 236 5.12 -17.60 -16.42
CA ILE A 236 5.74 -17.72 -15.11
C ILE A 236 4.98 -16.77 -14.18
N LEU A 237 4.38 -17.31 -13.13
CA LEU A 237 3.61 -16.60 -12.13
C LEU A 237 4.33 -16.68 -10.78
N HIS A 238 4.16 -15.67 -9.94
CA HIS A 238 4.52 -15.73 -8.52
C HIS A 238 3.31 -15.41 -7.65
N ARG A 239 3.26 -15.92 -6.42
CA ARG A 239 2.12 -15.67 -5.54
C ARG A 239 2.06 -14.19 -5.12
N GLN A 240 0.85 -13.69 -4.88
CA GLN A 240 0.64 -12.43 -4.15
C GLN A 240 1.27 -12.50 -2.75
N ALA A 241 1.67 -11.34 -2.22
CA ALA A 241 2.27 -11.24 -0.90
C ALA A 241 1.24 -11.59 0.20
N SER A 242 1.45 -12.72 0.88
CA SER A 242 0.60 -13.18 2.00
C SER A 242 1.17 -12.71 3.35
N PRO A 243 0.36 -12.41 4.38
CA PRO A 243 0.86 -12.08 5.72
C PRO A 243 1.79 -13.15 6.32
N ASN A 244 1.48 -14.43 6.07
CA ASN A 244 2.14 -15.59 6.68
C ASN A 244 3.39 -16.07 5.90
N VAL A 245 3.80 -15.37 4.84
CA VAL A 245 4.99 -15.71 4.05
C VAL A 245 6.10 -14.71 4.39
N GLU A 246 7.20 -15.20 4.95
CA GLU A 246 8.34 -14.37 5.36
C GLU A 246 9.11 -13.78 4.18
N VAL A 247 9.06 -14.42 3.00
CA VAL A 247 9.80 -14.00 1.81
C VAL A 247 8.86 -13.41 0.76
N ASN A 248 8.96 -12.11 0.53
CA ASN A 248 8.28 -11.47 -0.60
C ASN A 248 8.96 -11.90 -1.91
N VAL A 249 8.15 -12.15 -2.94
CA VAL A 249 8.60 -12.40 -4.32
C VAL A 249 8.02 -11.31 -5.22
N ARG A 250 8.85 -10.73 -6.09
CA ARG A 250 8.41 -9.84 -7.17
C ARG A 250 9.10 -10.17 -8.47
N GLU A 251 8.39 -10.04 -9.59
CA GLU A 251 9.03 -9.97 -10.90
C GLU A 251 9.81 -8.65 -11.06
N VAL A 252 11.04 -8.75 -11.58
CA VAL A 252 11.88 -7.59 -11.97
C VAL A 252 11.94 -7.44 -13.49
N GLU A 253 11.81 -8.55 -14.23
CA GLU A 253 11.87 -8.58 -15.68
C GLU A 253 11.07 -9.78 -16.22
N SER A 254 10.39 -9.61 -17.35
CA SER A 254 9.77 -10.70 -18.13
C SER A 254 10.07 -10.54 -19.62
N ARG A 255 10.53 -11.62 -20.26
CA ARG A 255 10.84 -11.67 -21.69
C ARG A 255 10.49 -13.03 -22.31
N VAL A 256 9.90 -13.01 -23.49
CA VAL A 256 9.89 -14.16 -24.41
C VAL A 256 11.20 -14.16 -25.19
N LEU A 257 11.89 -15.30 -25.23
CA LEU A 257 13.12 -15.42 -26.01
C LEU A 257 12.81 -15.49 -27.50
N ASP A 258 13.63 -14.82 -28.31
CA ASP A 258 13.62 -15.04 -29.75
C ASP A 258 14.27 -16.40 -30.05
N GLU A 259 13.41 -17.39 -30.14
CA GLU A 259 13.64 -18.73 -30.62
C GLU A 259 12.65 -18.97 -31.78
N ALA A 260 13.07 -19.71 -32.80
CA ALA A 260 12.36 -19.82 -34.07
C ALA A 260 12.27 -21.26 -34.60
N LEU A 261 13.03 -22.18 -34.02
CA LEU A 261 13.28 -23.51 -34.59
C LEU A 261 13.17 -24.66 -33.57
N ALA A 262 13.61 -24.43 -32.32
CA ALA A 262 13.90 -25.53 -31.39
C ALA A 262 12.67 -26.27 -30.81
N SER A 263 11.51 -25.63 -30.82
CA SER A 263 10.17 -26.16 -30.51
C SER A 263 9.16 -25.29 -31.25
N ASP A 264 7.89 -25.69 -31.33
CA ASP A 264 6.77 -24.87 -31.80
C ASP A 264 6.29 -23.80 -30.78
N HIS A 265 6.81 -23.81 -29.55
CA HIS A 265 6.68 -22.75 -28.55
C HIS A 265 7.95 -21.88 -28.45
N ARG A 266 7.78 -20.60 -28.08
CA ARG A 266 8.87 -19.73 -27.62
C ARG A 266 9.04 -19.82 -26.10
N PRO A 267 10.28 -19.94 -25.58
CA PRO A 267 10.52 -19.96 -24.15
C PRO A 267 10.22 -18.62 -23.47
N VAL A 268 9.64 -18.68 -22.27
CA VAL A 268 9.37 -17.51 -21.41
C VAL A 268 10.39 -17.46 -20.28
N VAL A 269 11.00 -16.30 -20.05
CA VAL A 269 11.91 -16.05 -18.92
C VAL A 269 11.36 -14.93 -18.05
N SER A 270 11.36 -15.14 -16.73
CA SER A 270 11.14 -14.09 -15.74
C SER A 270 12.28 -14.09 -14.72
N VAL A 271 12.75 -12.90 -14.34
CA VAL A 271 13.69 -12.71 -13.25
C VAL A 271 12.90 -12.38 -11.99
N LEU A 272 12.90 -13.30 -11.03
CA LEU A 272 12.20 -13.13 -9.75
C LEU A 272 13.19 -12.67 -8.68
N GLU A 273 12.81 -11.63 -7.95
CA GLU A 273 13.55 -11.11 -6.81
C GLU A 273 12.85 -11.49 -5.50
N PHE A 274 13.61 -12.14 -4.63
CA PHE A 274 13.22 -12.64 -3.32
C PHE A 274 13.80 -11.72 -2.26
N THR A 275 12.94 -11.18 -1.40
CA THR A 275 13.34 -10.31 -0.30
C THR A 275 12.71 -10.84 0.98
N ARG A 276 13.56 -11.29 1.92
CA ARG A 276 13.11 -11.58 3.29
C ARG A 276 12.47 -10.31 3.86
N ARG A 277 11.26 -10.42 4.39
CA ARG A 277 10.62 -9.34 5.12
C ARG A 277 11.48 -9.01 6.34
N SER A 278 11.79 -7.73 6.49
CA SER A 278 12.26 -7.20 7.76
C SER A 278 11.30 -7.64 8.87
N GLN A 279 11.82 -8.28 9.92
CA GLN A 279 11.05 -8.50 11.15
C GLN A 279 10.67 -7.15 11.79
N ASP A 280 11.51 -6.12 11.60
CA ASP A 280 11.20 -4.73 11.90
C ASP A 280 10.20 -4.18 10.86
N ARG A 281 8.92 -4.52 11.04
CA ARG A 281 7.80 -3.88 10.35
C ARG A 281 7.52 -2.54 11.05
N PRO A 282 7.75 -1.39 10.41
CA PRO A 282 7.69 -0.11 11.09
C PRO A 282 6.24 0.24 11.47
N ASN A 283 6.04 0.66 12.71
CA ASN A 283 4.79 1.30 13.10
C ASN A 283 4.61 2.63 12.38
N VAL A 284 3.39 2.89 11.89
CA VAL A 284 3.08 4.09 11.08
C VAL A 284 2.08 4.96 11.82
N LEU A 285 2.52 6.16 12.18
CA LEU A 285 1.67 7.27 12.62
C LEU A 285 1.48 8.22 11.44
N PHE A 286 0.25 8.35 10.94
CA PHE A 286 -0.10 9.26 9.85
C PHE A 286 -0.88 10.45 10.43
N ILE A 287 -0.26 11.62 10.44
CA ILE A 287 -0.89 12.86 10.90
C ILE A 287 -1.41 13.64 9.70
N ALA A 288 -2.70 13.93 9.68
CA ALA A 288 -3.31 14.87 8.74
C ALA A 288 -3.70 16.14 9.50
N ILE A 289 -3.50 17.31 8.89
CA ILE A 289 -3.91 18.60 9.45
C ILE A 289 -4.77 19.28 8.37
N ASP A 290 -5.97 19.71 8.75
CA ASP A 290 -6.94 20.32 7.86
C ASP A 290 -6.62 21.80 7.61
N ASP A 291 -6.76 22.25 6.36
CA ASP A 291 -6.56 23.64 5.91
C ASP A 291 -5.24 24.34 6.37
N LEU A 292 -4.22 23.55 6.72
CA LEU A 292 -2.89 24.04 7.10
C LEU A 292 -2.14 24.64 5.89
N ASN A 293 -1.68 25.88 6.05
CA ASN A 293 -0.82 26.57 5.08
C ASN A 293 0.67 26.40 5.41
N ASP A 294 1.53 27.09 4.65
CA ASP A 294 3.00 27.06 4.78
C ASP A 294 3.57 27.97 5.88
N TRP A 295 2.73 28.67 6.66
CA TRP A 295 3.15 29.61 7.72
C TRP A 295 3.69 28.93 8.99
N ILE A 296 4.25 27.74 8.88
CA ILE A 296 4.84 26.98 9.98
C ILE A 296 6.36 27.21 10.05
N GLY A 297 6.94 27.13 11.25
CA GLY A 297 8.33 27.47 11.54
C GLY A 297 9.34 26.70 10.68
N CYS A 298 9.13 25.39 10.49
CA CYS A 298 9.99 24.55 9.66
C CYS A 298 9.97 24.89 8.16
N LEU A 299 8.95 25.61 7.67
CA LEU A 299 8.87 26.15 6.31
C LEU A 299 9.24 27.65 6.23
N GLN A 300 9.43 28.31 7.38
CA GLN A 300 9.77 29.74 7.51
C GLN A 300 8.71 30.70 6.93
N GLY A 301 7.45 30.25 6.75
CA GLY A 301 6.43 31.01 6.02
C GLY A 301 5.91 32.27 6.73
N HIS A 302 5.85 32.30 8.07
CA HIS A 302 5.53 33.52 8.83
C HIS A 302 6.49 33.70 10.02
N PRO A 303 7.12 34.88 10.19
CA PRO A 303 8.20 35.08 11.15
C PRO A 303 7.77 35.03 12.62
N GLN A 304 6.47 35.13 12.92
CA GLN A 304 5.94 35.06 14.29
C GLN A 304 5.35 33.69 14.64
N ALA A 305 5.22 32.75 13.69
CA ALA A 305 4.58 31.47 13.95
C ALA A 305 5.35 30.62 14.96
N LEU A 306 4.65 30.10 15.98
CA LEU A 306 5.23 29.31 17.07
C LEU A 306 4.81 27.83 16.93
N THR A 307 5.60 27.04 16.20
CA THR A 307 5.31 25.62 15.94
C THR A 307 6.39 24.64 16.45
N PRO A 308 6.95 24.80 17.66
CA PRO A 308 8.18 24.11 18.09
C PRO A 308 8.09 22.58 18.04
N ASN A 309 6.90 21.99 18.26
CA ASN A 309 6.70 20.55 18.15
C ASN A 309 6.72 20.03 16.70
N MET A 310 6.24 20.83 15.74
CA MET A 310 6.31 20.52 14.30
C MET A 310 7.75 20.68 13.80
N ASP A 311 8.47 21.69 14.30
CA ASP A 311 9.86 21.96 13.95
C ASP A 311 10.78 20.85 14.51
N ALA A 312 10.52 20.40 15.74
CA ALA A 312 11.17 19.25 16.36
C ALA A 312 10.85 17.92 15.63
N LEU A 313 9.65 17.77 15.06
CA LEU A 313 9.30 16.60 14.26
C LEU A 313 10.01 16.63 12.90
N ALA A 314 10.01 17.78 12.21
CA ALA A 314 10.65 17.96 10.91
C ALA A 314 12.18 17.75 10.98
N SER A 315 12.84 18.30 12.00
CA SER A 315 14.29 18.14 12.21
C SER A 315 14.74 16.71 12.54
N ARG A 316 13.81 15.83 12.94
CA ARG A 316 14.06 14.40 13.17
C ARG A 316 13.81 13.52 11.93
N GLY A 317 13.39 14.10 10.80
CA GLY A 317 12.97 13.36 9.61
C GLY A 317 13.39 14.03 8.31
N VAL A 318 12.61 13.79 7.26
CA VAL A 318 12.78 14.41 5.94
C VAL A 318 11.63 15.38 5.70
N LEU A 319 11.96 16.66 5.51
CA LEU A 319 11.01 17.71 5.17
C LEU A 319 10.90 17.84 3.65
N PHE A 320 9.68 17.68 3.11
CA PHE A 320 9.39 17.93 1.70
C PHE A 320 8.84 19.35 1.54
N THR A 321 9.63 20.25 0.95
CA THR A 321 9.27 21.66 0.76
C THR A 321 8.51 21.94 -0.54
N ASN A 322 8.31 20.92 -1.39
CA ASN A 322 7.59 21.03 -2.67
C ASN A 322 6.46 19.99 -2.70
N ALA A 323 5.28 20.38 -2.22
CA ALA A 323 4.10 19.53 -2.14
C ALA A 323 3.01 20.02 -3.11
N HIS A 324 2.42 19.08 -3.86
CA HIS A 324 1.36 19.36 -4.83
C HIS A 324 0.11 18.57 -4.48
N CYS A 325 -1.07 19.19 -4.59
CA CYS A 325 -2.35 18.51 -4.49
C CYS A 325 -2.96 18.32 -5.88
N SER A 326 -3.72 17.24 -6.09
CA SER A 326 -4.45 17.00 -7.35
C SER A 326 -5.73 17.82 -7.49
N SER A 327 -6.15 18.49 -6.42
CA SER A 327 -7.25 19.44 -6.36
C SER A 327 -7.13 20.24 -5.05
N PRO A 328 -7.37 21.57 -5.05
CA PRO A 328 -7.26 22.42 -3.87
C PRO A 328 -8.40 22.25 -2.86
N ALA A 329 -9.38 21.37 -3.12
CA ALA A 329 -10.49 21.12 -2.20
C ALA A 329 -10.26 19.89 -1.30
N CYS A 330 -10.70 20.00 -0.04
CA CYS A 330 -10.60 18.96 1.00
C CYS A 330 -10.95 17.54 0.54
N ASN A 331 -12.15 17.33 0.00
CA ASN A 331 -12.67 16.02 -0.40
C ASN A 331 -11.84 15.36 -1.52
N PRO A 332 -11.64 15.99 -2.70
CA PRO A 332 -10.83 15.39 -3.77
C PRO A 332 -9.36 15.24 -3.41
N SER A 333 -8.76 16.15 -2.62
CA SER A 333 -7.37 16.03 -2.15
C SER A 333 -7.19 14.80 -1.25
N ARG A 334 -8.03 14.67 -0.22
CA ARG A 334 -8.00 13.51 0.70
C ARG A 334 -8.33 12.21 -0.01
N ALA A 335 -9.31 12.21 -0.93
CA ALA A 335 -9.62 11.05 -1.76
C ALA A 335 -8.41 10.59 -2.60
N ALA A 336 -7.65 11.53 -3.17
CA ALA A 336 -6.46 11.21 -3.95
C ALA A 336 -5.31 10.65 -3.10
N VAL A 337 -5.02 11.25 -1.95
CA VAL A 337 -4.01 10.73 -1.01
C VAL A 337 -4.36 9.31 -0.55
N PHE A 338 -5.60 9.08 -0.13
CA PHE A 338 -6.00 7.79 0.44
C PHE A 338 -6.12 6.65 -0.59
N SER A 339 -6.37 6.95 -1.87
CA SER A 339 -6.53 5.94 -2.92
C SER A 339 -5.33 5.80 -3.86
N GLY A 340 -4.42 6.79 -3.88
CA GLY A 340 -3.40 6.91 -4.92
C GLY A 340 -3.97 7.21 -6.32
N ARG A 341 -5.21 7.71 -6.42
CA ARG A 341 -5.92 7.95 -7.70
C ARG A 341 -6.41 9.39 -7.82
N THR A 342 -6.27 9.99 -8.99
CA THR A 342 -6.66 11.38 -9.23
C THR A 342 -8.19 11.56 -9.30
N PRO A 343 -8.72 12.80 -9.19
CA PRO A 343 -10.14 13.12 -9.39
C PRO A 343 -10.76 12.54 -10.67
N GLN A 344 -10.00 12.47 -11.78
CA GLN A 344 -10.44 11.89 -13.05
C GLN A 344 -10.86 10.41 -12.92
N TYR A 345 -10.21 9.66 -12.01
CA TYR A 345 -10.51 8.26 -11.75
C TYR A 345 -11.54 8.09 -10.61
N THR A 346 -11.40 8.88 -9.55
CA THR A 346 -12.25 8.72 -8.34
C THR A 346 -13.65 9.30 -8.50
N GLY A 347 -13.88 10.22 -9.45
CA GLY A 347 -15.15 10.94 -9.58
C GLY A 347 -15.41 11.93 -8.42
N VAL A 348 -14.43 12.14 -7.54
CA VAL A 348 -14.49 13.15 -6.47
C VAL A 348 -13.84 14.40 -7.02
N TRP A 349 -14.63 15.44 -7.30
CA TRP A 349 -14.17 16.68 -7.96
C TRP A 349 -14.21 17.91 -7.05
N SER A 350 -15.11 17.92 -6.08
CA SER A 350 -15.39 19.03 -5.17
C SER A 350 -15.76 18.52 -3.77
N ASN A 351 -15.92 19.42 -2.80
CA ASN A 351 -16.43 19.04 -1.48
C ASN A 351 -17.87 18.48 -1.56
N ASP A 352 -18.71 19.00 -2.45
CA ASP A 352 -20.09 18.52 -2.69
C ASP A 352 -20.18 17.17 -3.41
N SER A 353 -19.06 16.66 -3.93
CA SER A 353 -19.01 15.36 -4.59
C SER A 353 -19.30 14.21 -3.61
N ALA A 354 -19.91 13.13 -4.10
CA ALA A 354 -20.11 11.93 -3.30
C ALA A 354 -18.77 11.41 -2.74
N GLN A 355 -18.77 11.00 -1.46
CA GLN A 355 -17.55 10.57 -0.76
C GLN A 355 -16.91 9.36 -1.44
N LEU A 356 -15.57 9.28 -1.40
CA LEU A 356 -14.77 8.24 -2.08
C LEU A 356 -15.35 6.82 -1.92
N LEU A 357 -15.67 6.42 -0.68
CA LEU A 357 -16.12 5.07 -0.34
C LEU A 357 -17.55 4.76 -0.79
N LYS A 358 -18.34 5.79 -1.14
CA LYS A 358 -19.66 5.64 -1.75
C LYS A 358 -19.56 5.45 -3.27
N GLN A 359 -18.57 6.09 -3.90
CA GLN A 359 -18.32 5.95 -5.33
C GLN A 359 -17.54 4.67 -5.66
N HIS A 360 -16.57 4.30 -4.83
CA HIS A 360 -15.68 3.14 -5.01
C HIS A 360 -15.59 2.31 -3.72
N PRO A 361 -16.63 1.51 -3.40
CA PRO A 361 -16.69 0.77 -2.13
C PRO A 361 -15.56 -0.26 -1.97
N ASP A 362 -15.05 -0.81 -3.08
CA ASP A 362 -14.01 -1.84 -3.12
C ASP A 362 -12.59 -1.27 -3.29
N ILE A 363 -12.41 0.06 -3.24
CA ILE A 363 -11.09 0.66 -3.46
C ILE A 363 -10.09 0.26 -2.38
N LEU A 364 -8.88 -0.10 -2.80
CA LEU A 364 -7.76 -0.38 -1.91
C LEU A 364 -7.16 0.94 -1.39
N ALA A 365 -7.83 1.52 -0.40
CA ALA A 365 -7.32 2.70 0.30
C ALA A 365 -6.16 2.34 1.25
N ILE A 366 -5.30 3.31 1.59
CA ILE A 366 -4.12 3.12 2.46
C ILE A 366 -4.43 2.27 3.72
N PRO A 367 -5.47 2.54 4.53
CA PRO A 367 -5.76 1.75 5.73
C PRO A 367 -6.04 0.27 5.43
N ARG A 368 -6.75 -0.01 4.33
CA ARG A 368 -7.05 -1.38 3.90
C ARG A 368 -5.81 -2.12 3.40
N ALA A 369 -4.87 -1.43 2.75
CA ALA A 369 -3.58 -2.02 2.39
C ALA A 369 -2.76 -2.39 3.64
N PHE A 370 -2.78 -1.56 4.68
CA PHE A 370 -2.17 -1.88 5.97
C PHE A 370 -2.87 -3.06 6.68
N GLN A 371 -4.22 -3.11 6.68
CA GLN A 371 -4.98 -4.28 7.17
C GLN A 371 -4.59 -5.57 6.45
N GLN A 372 -4.58 -5.56 5.11
CA GLN A 372 -4.21 -6.73 4.29
C GLN A 372 -2.76 -7.17 4.51
N ALA A 373 -1.85 -6.26 4.81
CA ALA A 373 -0.49 -6.60 5.22
C ALA A 373 -0.41 -7.18 6.65
N GLY A 374 -1.47 -7.08 7.45
CA GLY A 374 -1.53 -7.58 8.83
C GLY A 374 -1.20 -6.55 9.92
N TYR A 375 -1.37 -5.25 9.64
CA TYR A 375 -1.28 -4.21 10.67
C TYR A 375 -2.61 -4.08 11.45
N SER A 376 -2.55 -3.57 12.67
CA SER A 376 -3.74 -3.00 13.35
C SER A 376 -3.98 -1.58 12.83
N THR A 377 -5.21 -1.22 12.53
CA THR A 377 -5.53 0.04 11.87
C THR A 377 -6.56 0.85 12.66
N LEU A 378 -6.14 2.05 13.05
CA LEU A 378 -6.85 2.91 13.97
C LEU A 378 -6.95 4.32 13.37
N ALA A 379 -8.05 5.02 13.61
CA ALA A 379 -8.19 6.42 13.20
C ALA A 379 -8.91 7.29 14.20
N THR A 380 -8.54 8.57 14.23
CA THR A 380 -9.31 9.59 14.90
C THR A 380 -9.31 10.91 14.13
N GLY A 381 -10.38 11.69 14.31
CA GLY A 381 -10.52 13.00 13.68
C GLY A 381 -10.82 12.95 12.17
N LYS A 382 -10.32 13.92 11.40
CA LYS A 382 -10.60 14.09 9.96
C LYS A 382 -9.55 13.39 9.09
N MET A 383 -9.80 12.14 8.71
CA MET A 383 -8.95 11.42 7.73
C MET A 383 -9.45 11.67 6.30
N LEU A 384 -10.69 11.26 6.02
CA LEU A 384 -11.45 11.67 4.83
C LEU A 384 -12.42 12.80 5.18
N HIS A 385 -13.05 13.40 4.15
CA HIS A 385 -13.85 14.62 4.31
C HIS A 385 -15.14 14.43 5.13
N GLY A 386 -15.77 13.26 5.10
CA GLY A 386 -16.90 12.92 5.97
C GLY A 386 -16.52 12.78 7.45
N GLY A 387 -15.23 12.55 7.76
CA GLY A 387 -14.73 12.35 9.12
C GLY A 387 -15.17 11.01 9.70
N GLY A 388 -15.86 11.03 10.85
CA GLY A 388 -16.15 9.83 11.63
C GLY A 388 -16.92 8.69 10.94
N PRO A 389 -17.91 8.95 10.06
CA PRO A 389 -18.51 7.90 9.23
C PRO A 389 -17.48 7.18 8.34
N ASP A 390 -16.57 7.92 7.70
CA ASP A 390 -15.55 7.34 6.83
C ASP A 390 -14.51 6.55 7.63
N ASN A 391 -14.11 7.06 8.81
CA ASN A 391 -13.19 6.36 9.72
C ASN A 391 -13.75 4.97 10.10
N ARG A 392 -15.05 4.87 10.42
CA ARG A 392 -15.74 3.60 10.72
C ARG A 392 -15.87 2.65 9.52
N MET A 393 -15.65 3.12 8.29
CA MET A 393 -15.68 2.30 7.06
C MET A 393 -14.29 1.86 6.59
N LEU A 394 -13.22 2.45 7.13
CA LEU A 394 -11.83 2.21 6.70
C LEU A 394 -10.92 1.58 7.74
N PHE A 395 -11.19 1.77 9.03
CA PHE A 395 -10.30 1.37 10.12
C PHE A 395 -10.98 0.36 11.03
N GLU A 396 -10.21 -0.55 11.64
CA GLU A 396 -10.72 -1.56 12.58
C GLU A 396 -11.28 -0.90 13.85
N GLN A 397 -10.65 0.20 14.28
CA GLN A 397 -11.06 0.98 15.44
C GLN A 397 -11.03 2.49 15.11
N SER A 398 -11.99 3.26 15.62
CA SER A 398 -11.91 4.72 15.51
C SER A 398 -12.57 5.47 16.65
N PHE A 399 -12.04 6.66 16.93
CA PHE A 399 -12.58 7.63 17.88
C PHE A 399 -12.92 8.95 17.21
N ASN A 400 -14.07 9.52 17.56
CA ASN A 400 -14.51 10.81 17.04
C ASN A 400 -15.11 11.62 18.19
N THR A 401 -14.80 12.90 18.23
CA THR A 401 -15.39 13.85 19.18
C THR A 401 -16.81 14.22 18.76
N GLU A 402 -17.65 14.61 19.72
CA GLU A 402 -19.03 15.07 19.45
C GLU A 402 -19.02 16.33 18.57
N GLN A 403 -18.08 17.23 18.85
CA GLN A 403 -17.80 18.41 18.04
C GLN A 403 -16.32 18.49 17.69
N ARG A 404 -16.06 19.01 16.50
CA ARG A 404 -14.78 18.90 15.78
C ARG A 404 -13.76 19.91 16.29
N TRP A 405 -14.23 21.12 16.58
CA TRP A 405 -13.41 22.32 16.83
C TRP A 405 -13.40 22.75 18.30
N SER A 406 -14.47 22.50 19.05
CA SER A 406 -14.66 23.01 20.42
C SER A 406 -15.41 22.01 21.32
N PRO A 407 -15.47 22.21 22.65
CA PRO A 407 -16.28 21.38 23.54
C PRO A 407 -17.80 21.56 23.40
N LEU A 408 -18.25 22.61 22.71
CA LEU A 408 -19.66 22.98 22.64
C LEU A 408 -20.35 22.11 21.58
N SER A 409 -21.43 21.43 21.91
CA SER A 409 -22.18 20.58 20.97
C SER A 409 -22.75 21.37 19.78
N GLY A 410 -22.95 20.70 18.63
CA GLY A 410 -23.56 21.29 17.44
C GLY A 410 -25.04 21.74 17.59
N LYS A 411 -25.61 21.61 18.80
CA LYS A 411 -26.89 22.23 19.20
C LYS A 411 -26.69 23.50 20.01
N THR A 412 -25.68 23.54 20.90
CA THR A 412 -25.43 24.66 21.82
C THR A 412 -24.85 25.88 21.10
N VAL A 413 -24.11 25.69 20.01
CA VAL A 413 -23.62 26.79 19.15
C VAL A 413 -24.63 27.29 18.10
N ARG A 414 -25.89 26.84 18.14
CA ARG A 414 -26.92 27.26 17.18
C ARG A 414 -27.55 28.56 17.64
N TYR A 415 -27.66 29.52 16.73
CA TYR A 415 -28.42 30.74 16.95
C TYR A 415 -29.87 30.39 17.30
N THR A 416 -30.33 30.89 18.45
CA THR A 416 -31.74 30.83 18.84
C THR A 416 -32.61 31.67 17.90
N LYS A 417 -33.94 31.48 17.93
CA LYS A 417 -34.85 32.28 17.08
C LYS A 417 -34.78 33.77 17.41
N GLU A 418 -34.47 34.06 18.66
CA GLU A 418 -34.33 35.37 19.27
C GLU A 418 -33.01 36.05 18.85
N GLU A 419 -31.95 35.26 18.59
CA GLU A 419 -30.66 35.75 18.11
C GLU A 419 -30.56 35.81 16.58
N LEU A 420 -31.36 35.05 15.82
CA LEU A 420 -31.38 35.08 14.35
C LEU A 420 -31.51 36.49 13.74
N PRO A 421 -32.31 37.44 14.31
CA PRO A 421 -32.31 38.84 13.86
C PRO A 421 -30.98 39.57 14.12
N SER A 422 -30.26 39.26 15.20
CA SER A 422 -28.98 39.90 15.54
C SER A 422 -27.82 39.46 14.65
N LYS A 423 -27.92 38.25 14.06
CA LYS A 423 -26.97 37.69 13.08
C LYS A 423 -26.76 38.61 11.86
N GLY A 424 -27.77 39.40 11.50
CA GLY A 424 -27.71 40.37 10.40
C GLY A 424 -27.29 41.79 10.80
N SER A 425 -26.86 42.00 12.05
CA SER A 425 -26.41 43.31 12.54
C SER A 425 -24.88 43.47 12.42
N GLU A 426 -24.38 44.71 12.56
CA GLU A 426 -22.94 45.00 12.57
C GLU A 426 -22.20 44.45 13.82
N ASN A 427 -22.93 44.04 14.86
CA ASN A 427 -22.37 43.50 16.11
C ASN A 427 -23.23 42.32 16.60
N PRO A 428 -23.19 41.16 15.93
CA PRO A 428 -23.85 39.96 16.43
C PRO A 428 -23.25 39.58 17.79
N ARG A 429 -24.08 39.00 18.66
CA ARG A 429 -23.63 38.41 19.93
C ARG A 429 -24.38 37.09 20.12
N HIS A 430 -23.63 36.00 20.26
CA HIS A 430 -24.18 34.68 20.54
C HIS A 430 -23.64 34.21 21.90
N ILE A 431 -24.55 33.86 22.82
CA ILE A 431 -24.20 33.40 24.16
C ILE A 431 -24.57 31.93 24.27
N VAL A 432 -23.59 31.11 24.63
CA VAL A 432 -23.74 29.66 24.79
C VAL A 432 -23.71 29.33 26.27
N GLU A 433 -24.89 28.95 26.78
CA GLU A 433 -25.06 28.37 28.11
C GLU A 433 -24.34 27.01 28.21
N ARG A 434 -23.77 26.72 29.38
CA ARG A 434 -23.02 25.48 29.64
C ARG A 434 -23.52 24.78 30.90
N ASP A 435 -23.75 23.48 30.84
CA ASP A 435 -24.16 22.70 32.01
C ASP A 435 -23.07 22.71 33.09
N GLY A 436 -23.31 23.43 34.18
CA GLY A 436 -22.42 23.50 35.34
C GLY A 436 -21.19 24.42 35.17
N ALA A 437 -21.18 25.29 34.16
CA ALA A 437 -20.10 26.28 33.94
C ALA A 437 -20.67 27.64 33.51
N ASP A 438 -19.85 28.69 33.56
CA ASP A 438 -20.29 30.04 33.15
C ASP A 438 -20.61 30.10 31.64
N PRO A 439 -21.57 30.96 31.21
CA PRO A 439 -21.92 31.10 29.80
C PRO A 439 -20.78 31.71 28.98
N ILE A 440 -20.49 31.13 27.82
CA ILE A 440 -19.46 31.64 26.91
C ILE A 440 -20.11 32.57 25.88
N VAL A 441 -19.54 33.76 25.70
CA VAL A 441 -19.81 34.58 24.51
C VAL A 441 -18.89 34.07 23.39
N LEU A 442 -19.44 33.59 22.28
CA LEU A 442 -18.59 33.14 21.17
C LEU A 442 -17.83 34.33 20.57
N PRO A 443 -16.53 34.16 20.23
CA PRO A 443 -15.80 35.21 19.55
C PRO A 443 -16.24 35.24 18.08
N LEU A 444 -16.88 36.35 17.70
CA LEU A 444 -17.39 36.60 16.36
C LEU A 444 -16.53 37.64 15.64
N ASN A 445 -16.29 37.44 14.35
CA ASN A 445 -15.34 38.19 13.53
C ASN A 445 -15.75 39.63 13.21
N ARG A 446 -17.04 39.97 13.36
CA ARG A 446 -17.68 41.25 12.98
C ARG A 446 -17.64 41.57 11.48
N LEU A 447 -17.35 40.61 10.62
CA LEU A 447 -17.60 40.72 9.18
C LEU A 447 -19.11 40.59 8.91
N PRO A 448 -19.60 41.05 7.74
CA PRO A 448 -20.94 40.70 7.27
C PRO A 448 -21.14 39.18 7.27
N SER A 449 -22.28 38.71 7.77
CA SER A 449 -22.61 37.27 7.89
C SER A 449 -22.35 36.52 6.56
N ASP A 450 -21.37 35.63 6.58
CA ASP A 450 -21.02 34.66 5.52
C ASP A 450 -22.16 33.66 5.22
N ARG A 451 -23.12 33.54 6.15
CA ARG A 451 -24.28 32.67 6.06
C ARG A 451 -25.51 33.36 5.49
N ALA A 452 -26.37 32.57 4.86
CA ALA A 452 -27.72 32.99 4.51
C ALA A 452 -28.51 33.53 5.73
N PRO A 453 -29.24 34.66 5.57
CA PRO A 453 -30.14 35.16 6.59
C PRO A 453 -31.18 34.11 7.01
N GLY A 454 -31.31 33.88 8.32
CA GLY A 454 -32.30 32.96 8.88
C GLY A 454 -31.88 31.49 9.08
N THR A 455 -30.67 31.07 8.69
CA THR A 455 -30.18 29.71 9.06
C THR A 455 -29.63 29.68 10.49
N PRO A 456 -29.93 28.63 11.30
CA PRO A 456 -29.54 28.52 12.71
C PRO A 456 -28.16 27.88 12.91
N ASP A 457 -27.35 27.76 11.85
CA ASP A 457 -26.06 27.07 11.92
C ASP A 457 -25.08 27.79 12.86
N GLY A 458 -24.18 27.01 13.47
CA GLY A 458 -23.23 27.49 14.49
C GLY A 458 -21.76 27.55 14.06
N GLU A 459 -21.44 26.96 12.90
CA GLU A 459 -20.11 26.94 12.30
C GLU A 459 -20.06 28.01 11.20
N SER A 460 -19.14 28.97 11.30
CA SER A 460 -18.96 30.15 10.41
C SER A 460 -17.47 30.45 10.28
N PHE A 461 -17.11 31.34 9.35
CA PHE A 461 -15.78 31.94 9.24
C PHE A 461 -15.44 32.90 10.42
N ASP A 462 -15.68 32.47 11.66
CA ASP A 462 -15.35 33.21 12.88
C ASP A 462 -13.96 32.86 13.42
N TRP A 463 -13.39 33.73 14.26
CA TRP A 463 -12.10 33.53 14.90
C TRP A 463 -12.01 34.23 16.26
N GLY A 464 -11.13 33.72 17.13
CA GLY A 464 -10.74 34.41 18.36
C GLY A 464 -10.56 33.51 19.58
N PRO A 465 -10.26 34.12 20.75
CA PRO A 465 -10.05 33.40 22.00
C PRO A 465 -11.36 32.82 22.54
N LEU A 466 -11.31 31.55 22.92
CA LEU A 466 -12.39 30.84 23.59
C LEU A 466 -11.95 30.52 25.02
N ASP A 467 -12.76 30.90 26.01
CA ASP A 467 -12.44 30.70 27.43
C ASP A 467 -12.80 29.26 27.87
N VAL A 468 -11.94 28.33 27.48
CA VAL A 468 -12.02 26.88 27.74
C VAL A 468 -10.61 26.34 27.99
N ALA A 469 -10.50 25.24 28.75
CA ALA A 469 -9.24 24.52 28.86
C ALA A 469 -8.96 23.70 27.60
N ASP A 470 -7.70 23.56 27.19
CA ASP A 470 -7.34 22.82 25.96
C ASP A 470 -7.87 21.38 25.95
N SER A 471 -7.91 20.69 27.09
CA SER A 471 -8.48 19.33 27.23
C SER A 471 -9.96 19.24 26.82
N GLU A 472 -10.65 20.37 26.75
CA GLU A 472 -12.04 20.44 26.30
C GLU A 472 -12.15 20.47 24.76
N MET A 473 -11.10 20.94 24.06
CA MET A 473 -11.07 21.07 22.60
C MET A 473 -11.04 19.71 21.88
N GLY A 474 -11.66 19.64 20.70
CA GLY A 474 -11.78 18.41 19.92
C GLY A 474 -10.43 17.77 19.57
N ASP A 475 -9.52 18.55 19.01
CA ASP A 475 -8.16 18.10 18.64
C ASP A 475 -7.31 17.62 19.82
N THR A 476 -7.55 18.13 21.04
CA THR A 476 -6.85 17.64 22.23
C THR A 476 -7.35 16.25 22.59
N LYS A 477 -8.67 16.04 22.63
CA LYS A 477 -9.29 14.71 22.84
C LYS A 477 -8.88 13.69 21.77
N ILE A 478 -8.72 14.13 20.52
CA ILE A 478 -8.16 13.36 19.40
C ILE A 478 -6.71 12.94 19.70
N THR A 479 -5.88 13.86 20.22
CA THR A 479 -4.49 13.59 20.61
C THR A 479 -4.41 12.65 21.81
N ASP A 480 -5.18 12.90 22.85
CA ASP A 480 -5.21 12.11 24.09
C ASP A 480 -5.60 10.66 23.77
N TRP A 481 -6.65 10.44 22.98
CA TRP A 481 -7.03 9.10 22.54
C TRP A 481 -5.92 8.41 21.75
N ALA A 482 -5.24 9.12 20.83
CA ALA A 482 -4.12 8.56 20.08
C ALA A 482 -2.96 8.17 21.00
N ILE A 483 -2.65 8.98 22.02
CA ILE A 483 -1.65 8.66 23.05
C ILE A 483 -2.07 7.43 23.86
N GLU A 484 -3.34 7.32 24.28
CA GLU A 484 -3.87 6.14 24.98
C GLU A 484 -3.70 4.86 24.14
N GLN A 485 -4.01 4.90 22.83
CA GLN A 485 -3.82 3.74 21.95
C GLN A 485 -2.35 3.35 21.84
N LEU A 486 -1.44 4.34 21.73
CA LEU A 486 0.01 4.10 21.69
C LEU A 486 0.55 3.52 23.00
N GLN A 487 -0.04 3.88 24.15
CA GLN A 487 0.34 3.39 25.47
C GLN A 487 -0.18 1.98 25.80
N GLN A 488 -1.34 1.59 25.25
CA GLN A 488 -1.91 0.25 25.46
C GLN A 488 -1.01 -0.87 24.90
N GLY A 489 -0.26 -0.57 23.83
CA GLY A 489 0.56 -1.55 23.13
C GLY A 489 -0.29 -2.44 22.21
N PHE A 490 0.29 -2.85 21.08
CA PHE A 490 -0.43 -3.59 20.03
C PHE A 490 -0.10 -5.08 20.02
N ASP A 491 0.24 -5.66 21.18
CA ASP A 491 0.60 -7.09 21.36
C ASP A 491 1.67 -7.60 20.36
N GLY A 492 2.61 -6.72 19.97
CA GLY A 492 3.65 -7.02 18.98
C GLY A 492 3.20 -6.96 17.51
N LYS A 493 1.90 -6.81 17.23
CA LYS A 493 1.37 -6.52 15.89
C LYS A 493 1.69 -5.06 15.53
N PRO A 494 2.22 -4.75 14.33
CA PRO A 494 2.52 -3.38 13.97
C PRO A 494 1.23 -2.60 13.66
N PHE A 495 1.24 -1.27 13.80
CA PHE A 495 0.04 -0.43 13.62
C PHE A 495 0.14 0.60 12.48
N PHE A 496 -1.02 0.97 11.93
CA PHE A 496 -1.26 2.20 11.19
C PHE A 496 -2.29 3.05 11.96
N LEU A 497 -1.85 4.14 12.56
CA LEU A 497 -2.66 5.06 13.35
C LEU A 497 -2.81 6.38 12.60
N GLY A 498 -4.04 6.68 12.15
CA GLY A 498 -4.40 7.95 11.55
C GLY A 498 -4.86 8.96 12.60
N VAL A 499 -4.25 10.14 12.62
CA VAL A 499 -4.64 11.26 13.49
C VAL A 499 -4.93 12.48 12.62
N GLY A 500 -6.22 12.78 12.43
CA GLY A 500 -6.68 13.88 11.58
C GLY A 500 -7.13 15.09 12.41
N TYR A 501 -6.26 16.08 12.54
CA TYR A 501 -6.61 17.34 13.19
C TYR A 501 -7.58 18.16 12.35
N TYR A 502 -8.57 18.76 13.02
CA TYR A 502 -9.54 19.65 12.39
C TYR A 502 -9.04 21.09 12.33
N ARG A 503 -8.18 21.57 13.23
CA ARG A 503 -7.62 22.93 13.13
C ARG A 503 -6.35 22.96 12.29
N PRO A 504 -6.08 24.03 11.53
CA PRO A 504 -6.85 25.29 11.43
C PRO A 504 -7.97 25.30 10.36
N HIS A 505 -9.19 24.88 10.71
CA HIS A 505 -10.40 25.01 9.90
C HIS A 505 -11.42 25.88 10.64
N ILE A 506 -12.38 26.45 9.91
CA ILE A 506 -13.47 27.22 10.49
C ILE A 506 -14.36 26.41 11.46
N PRO A 507 -14.87 27.03 12.55
CA PRO A 507 -14.46 28.33 13.08
C PRO A 507 -13.07 28.28 13.72
N LEU A 508 -12.26 29.31 13.47
CA LEU A 508 -10.87 29.46 13.91
C LEU A 508 -10.78 29.90 15.38
N TRP A 509 -11.46 29.17 16.26
CA TRP A 509 -11.41 29.36 17.70
C TRP A 509 -10.24 28.60 18.31
N ALA A 510 -9.53 29.25 19.24
CA ALA A 510 -8.48 28.62 20.03
C ALA A 510 -8.60 29.03 21.50
N PRO A 511 -8.12 28.22 22.45
CA PRO A 511 -8.13 28.57 23.87
C PRO A 511 -7.45 29.91 24.12
N SER A 512 -7.96 30.73 25.05
CA SER A 512 -7.46 32.08 25.31
C SER A 512 -5.94 32.17 25.47
N ARG A 513 -5.32 31.17 26.11
CA ARG A 513 -3.86 31.10 26.32
C ARG A 513 -3.03 31.07 25.03
N ASN A 514 -3.60 30.59 23.92
CA ASN A 514 -2.93 30.55 22.62
C ASN A 514 -2.76 31.95 22.00
N PHE A 515 -3.45 32.97 22.54
CA PHE A 515 -3.30 34.37 22.11
C PHE A 515 -2.29 35.16 22.96
N GLU A 516 -1.94 34.68 24.17
CA GLU A 516 -0.98 35.37 25.07
C GLU A 516 0.40 35.66 24.45
N PRO A 517 1.00 34.77 23.61
CA PRO A 517 2.27 35.05 22.94
C PRO A 517 2.17 36.09 21.82
N PHE A 518 0.96 36.55 21.48
CA PHE A 518 0.65 37.34 20.29
C PHE A 518 -0.12 38.64 20.61
N PRO A 519 0.50 39.62 21.30
CA PRO A 519 -0.12 40.92 21.53
C PRO A 519 -0.55 41.59 20.21
N LEU A 520 -1.80 42.03 20.13
CA LEU A 520 -2.43 42.49 18.89
C LEU A 520 -1.68 43.67 18.23
N ASP A 521 -1.09 44.55 19.02
CA ASP A 521 -0.28 45.69 18.60
C ASP A 521 1.11 45.29 18.07
N THR A 522 1.50 44.03 18.21
CA THR A 522 2.77 43.46 17.71
C THR A 522 2.59 42.52 16.52
N ILE A 523 1.35 42.25 16.09
CA ILE A 523 1.06 41.37 14.94
C ILE A 523 1.59 41.99 13.65
N GLN A 524 2.39 41.22 12.92
CA GLN A 524 2.80 41.50 11.56
C GLN A 524 1.80 40.84 10.61
N LEU A 525 1.02 41.67 9.92
CA LEU A 525 0.18 41.20 8.82
C LEU A 525 1.07 40.70 7.66
N PRO A 526 0.61 39.70 6.87
CA PRO A 526 1.33 39.31 5.67
C PRO A 526 1.45 40.49 4.70
N PRO A 527 2.52 40.54 3.89
CA PRO A 527 2.54 41.44 2.74
C PRO A 527 1.39 41.07 1.80
N TYR A 528 0.68 42.07 1.30
CA TYR A 528 -0.38 41.93 0.30
C TYR A 528 -0.20 42.99 -0.78
N THR A 529 -0.56 42.66 -2.02
CA THR A 529 -0.58 43.62 -3.12
C THR A 529 -1.86 44.47 -3.02
N GLN A 530 -1.78 45.78 -3.21
CA GLN A 530 -3.00 46.62 -3.07
C GLN A 530 -4.00 46.39 -4.22
N ASP A 531 -3.46 45.98 -5.36
CA ASP A 531 -4.08 45.63 -6.64
C ASP A 531 -4.12 44.10 -6.88
N ASP A 532 -3.98 43.27 -5.84
CA ASP A 532 -3.98 41.79 -5.94
C ASP A 532 -5.28 41.18 -6.51
N LEU A 533 -6.35 41.99 -6.57
CA LEU A 533 -7.67 41.60 -7.07
C LEU A 533 -7.97 42.22 -8.45
N ASP A 534 -7.09 43.07 -9.00
CA ASP A 534 -7.35 43.82 -10.24
C ASP A 534 -7.25 42.93 -11.50
N ASP A 535 -6.61 41.76 -11.41
CA ASP A 535 -6.54 40.77 -12.49
C ASP A 535 -7.63 39.68 -12.41
N LEU A 536 -8.43 39.68 -11.33
CA LEU A 536 -9.55 38.77 -11.18
C LEU A 536 -10.69 39.13 -12.15
N SER A 537 -11.22 38.09 -12.81
CA SER A 537 -12.43 38.24 -13.63
C SER A 537 -13.65 38.55 -12.76
N SER A 538 -14.78 38.92 -13.37
CA SER A 538 -16.06 39.10 -12.65
C SER A 538 -16.67 37.81 -12.04
N ALA A 539 -15.91 36.71 -12.02
CA ALA A 539 -16.24 35.44 -11.37
C ALA A 539 -15.23 35.06 -10.27
N GLY A 540 -14.22 35.92 -10.01
CA GLY A 540 -13.30 35.83 -8.87
C GLY A 540 -13.74 36.70 -7.71
#